data_AF-A0A016S8K5-F1
#
_entry.id   AF-A0A016S8K5-F1
#
_cell.length_a   1.000
_cell.length_b   1.000
_cell.length_c   1.000
_cell.angle_alpha   90.00
_cell.angle_beta   90.00
_cell.angle_gamma   90.00
#
_symmetry.space_group_name_H-M   'P 1'
#
loop_
_entity.id
_entity.type
_entity.pdbx_description
1 polymer ?
#
loop_
_entity_poly.entity_id
_entity_poly.type
_entity_poly.pdbx_seq_one_letter_code
_entity_poly.pdbx_strand_id
1 'polypeptide(L)' 'MDYIGETGRTLGVRAKEHMAGKRRGSLPPLGRHKNESHHGSDFDVKCIILVREADISVRKTLDFLYQSEILQ' A
#
# COMPACT_ATOMS: atom_id res chain seq x y z
N MET A 1 5.98 -9.08 -0.05
CA MET A 1 5.06 -8.45 0.93
C MET A 1 3.95 -7.82 0.13
N ASP A 2 2.71 -8.21 0.41
CA ASP A 2 1.54 -7.55 -0.17
C ASP A 2 0.99 -6.51 0.81
N TYR A 3 0.61 -5.36 0.29
CA TYR A 3 -0.04 -4.28 1.04
C TYR A 3 -1.31 -3.87 0.32
N ILE A 4 -2.40 -3.81 1.06
CA ILE A 4 -3.68 -3.31 0.59
C ILE A 4 -4.07 -2.11 1.44
N GLY A 5 -4.49 -1.06 0.75
CA GLY A 5 -4.99 0.16 1.37
C GLY A 5 -5.99 0.84 0.47
N GLU A 6 -7.11 1.27 1.05
CA GLU A 6 -8.05 2.13 0.34
C GLU A 6 -7.52 3.55 0.20
N THR A 7 -8.02 4.23 -0.83
CA THR A 7 -7.95 5.67 -0.86
C THR A 7 -9.17 6.32 -1.46
N GLY A 8 -9.70 7.33 -0.76
CA GLY A 8 -10.63 8.31 -1.32
C GLY A 8 -9.95 9.47 -2.08
N ARG A 9 -8.61 9.49 -2.15
CA ARG A 9 -7.84 10.48 -2.92
C ARG A 9 -7.46 9.87 -4.27
N THR A 10 -7.01 10.68 -5.21
CA THR A 10 -6.46 10.18 -6.48
C THR A 10 -5.35 9.17 -6.22
N LEU A 11 -5.42 8.00 -6.86
CA LEU A 11 -4.45 6.91 -6.71
C LEU A 11 -2.99 7.38 -6.85
N GLY A 12 -2.72 8.28 -7.80
CA GLY A 12 -1.38 8.82 -8.04
C GLY A 12 -0.80 9.61 -6.86
N VAL A 13 -1.63 10.23 -6.03
CA VAL A 13 -1.17 10.94 -4.81
C VAL A 13 -0.68 9.93 -3.79
N ARG A 14 -1.47 8.89 -3.50
CA ARG A 14 -1.08 7.82 -2.57
C ARG A 14 0.15 7.06 -3.04
N ALA A 15 0.20 6.72 -4.32
CA ALA A 15 1.37 6.05 -4.90
C ALA A 15 2.65 6.89 -4.69
N LYS A 16 2.60 8.20 -4.90
CA LYS A 16 3.73 9.10 -4.64
C LYS A 16 4.13 9.14 -3.17
N GLU A 17 3.17 9.20 -2.25
CA GLU A 17 3.42 9.17 -0.80
C GLU A 17 4.15 7.87 -0.39
N HIS A 18 3.67 6.71 -0.86
CA HIS A 18 4.31 5.43 -0.57
C HIS A 18 5.73 5.33 -1.17
N MET A 19 5.92 5.77 -2.42
CA MET A 19 7.24 5.75 -3.05
C MET A 19 8.22 6.73 -2.37
N ALA A 20 7.75 7.88 -1.88
CA ALA A 20 8.57 8.79 -1.07
C ALA A 20 9.00 8.14 0.26
N GLY A 21 8.08 7.44 0.93
CA GLY A 21 8.35 6.66 2.13
C GLY A 21 9.39 5.54 1.91
N LYS A 22 9.27 4.81 0.81
CA LYS A 22 10.22 3.80 0.36
C LYS A 22 11.62 4.38 0.15
N ARG A 23 11.72 5.47 -0.62
CA ARG A 23 13.01 6.16 -0.89
C ARG A 23 13.71 6.53 0.42
N ARG A 24 12.96 7.14 1.35
CA ARG A 24 13.49 7.53 2.67
C ARG A 24 13.77 6.35 3.61
N GLY A 25 13.14 5.20 3.39
CA GLY A 25 13.24 4.04 4.27
C GLY A 25 12.58 4.24 5.63
N SER A 26 11.69 5.23 5.77
CA SER A 26 11.18 5.68 7.09
C SER A 26 9.69 5.43 7.31
N LEU A 27 8.91 5.18 6.26
CA LEU A 27 7.45 5.04 6.38
C LEU A 27 6.99 3.64 5.99
N PRO A 28 6.17 2.97 6.82
CA PRO A 28 5.53 1.73 6.44
C PRO A 28 4.51 1.97 5.32
N PRO A 29 4.19 0.95 4.52
CA PRO A 29 4.75 -0.40 4.53
C PRO A 29 6.11 -0.52 3.82
N LEU A 30 6.33 0.26 2.75
CA LEU A 30 7.47 0.05 1.85
C LEU A 30 8.83 0.43 2.44
N GLY A 31 8.90 1.51 3.22
CA GLY A 31 10.16 1.93 3.85
C GLY A 31 10.65 0.93 4.88
N ARG A 32 9.74 0.38 5.69
CA ARG A 32 10.04 -0.69 6.66
C ARG A 32 10.49 -1.97 5.94
N HIS A 33 9.73 -2.42 4.94
CA HIS A 33 10.09 -3.60 4.14
C HIS A 33 11.45 -3.46 3.46
N LYS A 34 11.79 -2.26 2.95
CA LYS A 34 13.10 -1.98 2.37
C LYS A 34 14.23 -2.31 3.35
N ASN A 35 14.12 -1.86 4.59
CA ASN A 35 15.18 -2.01 5.57
C ASN A 35 15.24 -3.45 6.11
N GLU A 36 14.08 -4.06 6.37
CA GLU A 36 13.99 -5.38 6.99
C GLU A 36 14.24 -6.52 5.99
N SER A 37 13.80 -6.39 4.73
CA SER A 37 13.84 -7.47 3.74
C SER A 37 14.83 -7.25 2.60
N HIS A 38 15.25 -6.00 2.37
CA HIS A 38 16.21 -5.65 1.31
C HIS A 38 17.48 -4.97 1.86
N HIS A 39 17.68 -4.96 3.19
CA HIS A 39 18.84 -4.36 3.85
C HIS A 39 19.11 -2.90 3.41
N GLY A 40 18.04 -2.16 3.12
CA GLY A 40 18.09 -0.77 2.67
C GLY A 40 18.22 -0.57 1.16
N SER A 41 18.46 -1.65 0.39
CA SER A 41 18.48 -1.61 -1.09
C SER A 41 17.11 -1.30 -1.67
N ASP A 42 17.09 -0.66 -2.83
CA ASP A 42 15.85 -0.43 -3.58
C ASP A 42 15.28 -1.75 -4.16
N PHE A 43 14.00 -1.76 -4.50
CA PHE A 43 13.27 -2.92 -5.04
C PHE A 43 12.09 -2.51 -5.92
N ASP A 44 11.64 -3.33 -6.86
CA ASP A 44 10.52 -2.98 -7.72
C ASP A 44 9.16 -3.10 -7.01
N VAL A 45 8.22 -2.21 -7.35
CA VAL A 45 6.87 -2.18 -6.78
C VAL A 45 5.84 -2.21 -7.90
N LYS A 46 4.89 -3.15 -7.81
CA LYS A 46 3.71 -3.21 -8.68
C LYS A 46 2.48 -2.74 -7.91
N CYS A 47 1.68 -1.87 -8.52
CA CYS A 47 0.39 -1.44 -7.98
C CYS A 47 -0.73 -2.01 -8.85
N ILE A 48 -1.73 -2.63 -8.22
CA ILE A 48 -2.90 -3.22 -8.89
C ILE A 48 -4.15 -2.62 -8.26
N ILE A 49 -5.10 -2.18 -9.10
CA ILE A 49 -6.41 -1.75 -8.64
C ILE A 49 -7.28 -3.00 -8.52
N LEU A 50 -7.66 -3.35 -7.29
CA LEU A 50 -8.54 -4.49 -7.02
C LEU A 50 -10.00 -4.14 -7.34
N VAL A 51 -10.47 -2.99 -6.84
CA VAL A 51 -11.86 -2.52 -6.98
C VAL A 51 -11.89 -0.98 -7.09
N ARG A 52 -12.91 -0.44 -7.78
CA ARG A 52 -13.27 0.98 -7.76
C ARG A 52 -14.71 1.15 -7.32
N GLU A 53 -14.91 1.82 -6.19
CA GLU A 53 -16.25 2.08 -5.63
C GLU A 53 -16.40 3.54 -5.21
N ALA A 54 -17.60 4.09 -5.40
CA ALA A 54 -17.89 5.47 -5.01
C ALA A 54 -18.23 5.59 -3.51
N ASP A 55 -18.86 4.56 -2.95
CA ASP A 55 -19.32 4.55 -1.56
C ASP A 55 -18.15 4.34 -0.58
N ILE A 56 -18.04 5.24 0.41
CA ILE A 56 -16.96 5.20 1.41
C ILE A 56 -17.09 3.96 2.31
N SER A 57 -18.31 3.62 2.72
CA SER A 57 -18.58 2.46 3.57
C SER A 57 -18.15 1.18 2.86
N VAL A 58 -18.56 1.01 1.59
CA VAL A 58 -18.16 -0.14 0.76
C VAL A 58 -16.64 -0.22 0.61
N ARG A 59 -15.96 0.90 0.30
CA ARG A 59 -14.49 0.90 0.19
C ARG A 59 -13.79 0.50 1.49
N LYS A 60 -14.27 0.97 2.64
CA LYS A 60 -13.70 0.62 3.95
C LYS A 60 -13.95 -0.85 4.30
N THR A 61 -15.15 -1.36 4.01
CA THR A 61 -15.47 -2.78 4.21
C THR A 61 -14.59 -3.65 3.33
N LEU A 62 -14.44 -3.32 2.04
CA LEU A 62 -13.55 -4.07 1.12
C LEU A 62 -12.09 -4.01 1.57
N ASP A 63 -11.58 -2.85 1.99
CA ASP A 63 -10.21 -2.72 2.50
C ASP A 63 -9.96 -3.65 3.69
N PHE A 64 -10.89 -3.68 4.64
CA PHE A 64 -10.82 -4.56 5.80
C PHE A 64 -10.85 -6.05 5.39
N LEU A 65 -11.77 -6.42 4.49
CA LEU A 65 -11.88 -7.80 4.02
C LEU A 65 -10.60 -8.26 3.32
N TYR A 66 -10.08 -7.47 2.38
CA TYR A 66 -8.86 -7.82 1.67
C TYR A 66 -7.60 -7.82 2.57
N GLN A 67 -7.51 -6.90 3.55
CA GLN A 67 -6.42 -6.95 4.53
C GLN A 67 -6.51 -8.21 5.39
N SER A 68 -7.71 -8.69 5.71
CA SER A 68 -7.88 -9.93 6.48
C SER A 68 -7.46 -11.18 5.70
N GLU A 69 -7.56 -11.15 4.36
CA GLU A 69 -7.10 -12.25 3.49
C GLU A 69 -5.57 -12.33 3.40
N ILE A 70 -4.85 -11.20 3.48
CA ILE A 70 -3.37 -11.18 3.46
C ILE A 70 -2.76 -11.65 4.79
N LEU A 71 -3.53 -11.62 5.88
CA LEU A 71 -3.07 -12.01 7.22
C LEU A 71 -3.29 -13.51 7.53
N GLN A 72 -3.80 -14.30 6.56
CA GLN A 72 -3.94 -15.76 6.64
C GLN A 72 -2.76 -16.45 5.95
#